data_AF-A0A756YBK7-F1
#
_entry.id   AF-A0A756YBK7-F1
#
_cell.length_a   1.000
_cell.length_b   1.000
_cell.length_c   1.000
_cell.angle_alpha   90.00
_cell.angle_beta   90.00
_cell.angle_gamma   90.00
#
_symmetry.space_group_name_H-M   'P 1'
#
loop_
_entity.id
_entity.type
_entity.pdbx_description
1 polymer ?
#
loop_
_entity_poly.entity_id
_entity_poly.type
_entity_poly.pdbx_seq_one_letter_code
_entity_poly.pdbx_strand_id
1 'polypeptide(L)' 'MADKCLRCVTGMIGATKIYEGDWEQSAALFEKKIEDWNERTRYYAIPHPGFANKFKHCPMCGKKVED' A
#
# COMPACT_ATOMS: atom_id res chain seq x y z
N MET A 1 -6.15 -23.34 13.45
CA MET A 1 -6.84 -22.88 12.22
C MET A 1 -6.90 -21.38 12.31
N ALA A 2 -6.20 -20.63 11.44
CA ALA A 2 -6.31 -19.18 11.46
C ALA A 2 -7.75 -18.80 11.10
N ASP A 3 -8.45 -18.11 12.00
CA ASP A 3 -9.75 -17.54 11.71
C ASP A 3 -9.69 -16.78 10.39
N LYS A 4 -10.62 -17.11 9.49
CA LYS A 4 -10.67 -16.49 8.16
C LYS A 4 -10.87 -14.99 8.35
N CYS A 5 -9.92 -14.17 7.87
CA CYS A 5 -10.13 -12.72 7.84
C CYS A 5 -11.45 -12.39 7.13
N LEU A 6 -12.23 -11.49 7.71
CA LEU A 6 -13.40 -10.88 7.06
C LEU A 6 -12.98 -10.06 5.84
N ARG A 7 -11.82 -9.40 5.92
CA ARG A 7 -11.20 -8.62 4.84
C ARG A 7 -9.70 -8.81 4.89
N CYS A 8 -9.09 -9.22 3.78
CA CYS A 8 -7.67 -9.49 3.73
C CYS A 8 -6.85 -8.20 3.55
N VAL A 9 -5.63 -8.20 4.08
CA VAL A 9 -4.64 -7.15 3.77
C VAL A 9 -3.99 -7.51 2.42
N THR A 10 -4.19 -6.65 1.43
CA THR A 10 -3.69 -6.83 0.05
C THR A 10 -2.31 -6.21 -0.13
N GLY A 11 -1.92 -5.27 0.72
CA GLY A 11 -0.58 -4.70 0.69
C GLY A 11 -0.37 -3.62 1.74
N MET A 12 0.76 -2.94 1.64
CA MET A 12 1.10 -1.80 2.49
C MET A 12 1.59 -0.64 1.64
N ILE A 13 1.21 0.57 2.05
CA ILE A 13 1.76 1.82 1.51
C ILE A 13 2.37 2.57 2.68
N GLY A 14 3.71 2.66 2.72
CA GLY A 14 4.44 3.11 3.90
C GLY A 14 4.11 2.23 5.11
N ALA A 15 3.61 2.82 6.19
CA ALA A 15 3.17 2.09 7.39
C ALA A 15 1.69 1.68 7.36
N THR A 16 0.94 2.07 6.32
CA THR A 16 -0.50 1.85 6.25
C THR A 16 -0.83 0.52 5.59
N LYS A 17 -1.62 -0.32 6.27
CA LYS A 17 -2.19 -1.56 5.70
C LYS A 17 -3.35 -1.21 4.76
N ILE A 18 -3.32 -1.76 3.56
CA ILE A 18 -4.36 -1.61 2.55
C ILE A 18 -5.11 -2.93 2.43
N TYR A 19 -6.44 -2.85 2.46
CA TYR A 19 -7.31 -4.01 2.46
C TYR A 19 -7.87 -4.30 1.06
N GLU A 20 -8.39 -5.51 0.89
CA GLU A 20 -9.04 -5.97 -0.34
C GLU A 20 -10.13 -5.00 -0.81
N GLY A 21 -10.07 -4.61 -2.08
CA GLY A 21 -10.96 -3.60 -2.68
C GLY A 21 -10.45 -2.16 -2.59
N ASP A 22 -9.51 -1.84 -1.68
CA ASP A 22 -8.98 -0.46 -1.53
C ASP A 22 -7.67 -0.24 -2.29
N TRP A 23 -7.08 -1.30 -2.84
CA TRP A 23 -5.72 -1.24 -3.41
C TRP A 23 -5.58 -0.21 -4.53
N GLU A 24 -6.44 -0.26 -5.54
CA GLU A 24 -6.34 0.63 -6.71
C GLU A 24 -6.46 2.11 -6.32
N GLN A 25 -7.46 2.45 -5.50
CA GLN A 25 -7.64 3.81 -5.02
C GLN A 25 -6.45 4.27 -4.18
N SER A 26 -5.97 3.42 -3.27
CA SER A 26 -4.85 3.77 -2.38
C SER A 26 -3.54 3.94 -3.15
N ALA A 27 -3.30 3.09 -4.15
CA ALA A 27 -2.14 3.18 -5.04
C ALA A 27 -2.17 4.46 -5.87
N ALA A 28 -3.30 4.80 -6.50
CA ALA A 28 -3.44 6.03 -7.28
C ALA A 28 -3.24 7.30 -6.43
N LEU A 29 -3.73 7.30 -5.18
CA LEU A 29 -3.49 8.40 -4.25
C LEU A 29 -2.01 8.50 -3.84
N PHE A 30 -1.32 7.37 -3.71
CA PHE A 30 0.10 7.34 -3.40
C PHE A 30 0.96 7.80 -4.59
N GLU A 31 0.61 7.44 -5.81
CA GLU A 31 1.29 7.93 -7.03
C GLU A 31 1.24 9.45 -7.12
N LYS A 32 0.07 10.07 -6.89
CA LYS A 32 -0.06 11.54 -6.83
C LYS A 32 0.84 12.18 -5.77
N LYS A 33 1.01 11.53 -4.62
CA LYS A 33 1.92 12.01 -3.56
C LYS A 33 3.39 11.90 -3.98
N ILE A 34 3.75 10.85 -4.72
CA ILE A 34 5.09 10.68 -5.28
C ILE A 34 5.37 11.75 -6.34
N GLU A 35 4.39 12.08 -7.19
CA GLU A 35 4.51 13.16 -8.17
C GLU A 35 4.78 14.51 -7.50
N ASP A 36 3.97 14.91 -6.50
CA ASP A 36 4.19 16.13 -5.71
C ASP A 36 5.57 16.12 -5.02
N TRP A 37 5.94 15.00 -4.40
CA TRP A 37 7.23 14.85 -3.74
C TRP A 37 8.40 15.00 -4.72
N ASN A 38 8.30 14.41 -5.91
CA ASN A 38 9.32 14.50 -6.97
C ASN A 38 9.50 15.94 -7.49
N GLU A 39 8.45 16.73 -7.53
CA GLU A 39 8.54 18.14 -7.91
C GLU A 39 9.25 18.96 -6.81
N ARG A 40 8.84 18.77 -5.56
CA ARG A 40 9.35 19.56 -4.44
C ARG A 40 10.78 19.20 -4.04
N THR A 41 11.16 17.94 -4.17
CA THR A 41 12.50 17.45 -3.81
C THR A 41 13.62 17.99 -4.71
N ARG A 42 13.26 18.60 -5.84
CA ARG A 42 14.21 19.34 -6.71
C ARG A 42 14.80 20.56 -6.02
N TYR A 43 14.08 21.13 -5.05
CA TYR A 43 14.44 22.37 -4.38
C TYR A 43 14.67 22.19 -2.88
N TYR A 44 14.04 21.19 -2.26
CA TYR A 44 14.04 20.99 -0.82
C TYR A 44 14.33 19.54 -0.44
N ALA A 45 15.12 19.32 0.61
CA ALA A 45 15.30 17.99 1.18
C ALA A 45 14.07 17.60 2.01
N ILE A 46 13.12 16.88 1.40
CA ILE A 46 11.86 16.44 2.02
C ILE A 46 11.88 14.92 2.20
N PRO A 47 11.45 14.37 3.36
CA PRO A 47 11.38 12.92 3.58
C PRO A 47 10.51 12.20 2.53
N HIS A 48 10.93 11.00 2.12
CA HIS A 48 10.18 10.19 1.17
C HIS A 48 8.84 9.71 1.76
N PRO A 49 7.73 9.75 1.00
CA PRO A 49 6.39 9.46 1.53
C PRO A 49 6.13 7.96 1.83
N GLY A 50 7.07 7.07 1.50
CA GLY A 50 7.00 5.63 1.76
C GLY A 50 7.10 4.80 0.48
N PHE A 51 6.74 3.52 0.52
CA PHE A 51 6.73 2.66 -0.66
C PHE A 51 5.42 1.87 -0.71
N ALA A 52 4.94 1.57 -1.92
CA ALA A 52 3.83 0.66 -2.13
C ALA A 52 4.35 -0.77 -2.32
N ASN A 53 3.85 -1.70 -1.52
CA ASN A 53 4.19 -3.12 -1.60
C ASN A 53 2.91 -3.96 -1.57
N LYS A 54 2.60 -4.62 -2.70
CA LYS A 54 1.45 -5.50 -2.82
C LYS A 54 1.85 -6.92 -2.40
N PHE A 55 1.00 -7.57 -1.64
CA PHE A 55 1.25 -8.92 -1.16
C PHE A 55 0.61 -9.96 -2.06
N LYS A 56 1.27 -11.12 -2.19
CA LYS A 56 0.69 -12.30 -2.85
C LYS A 56 -0.30 -13.03 -1.94
N HIS A 57 0.00 -13.03 -0.64
CA HIS A 57 -0.79 -13.68 0.40
C HIS A 57 -1.06 -12.72 1.55
N CYS A 58 -2.26 -12.79 2.13
CA CYS A 58 -2.64 -12.02 3.30
C CYS A 58 -1.73 -12.40 4.48
N PRO A 59 -1.00 -11.44 5.08
CA PRO A 59 -0.11 -11.71 6.21
C PRO A 59 -0.86 -12.14 7.48
N MET A 60 -2.18 -11.97 7.53
CA MET A 60 -3.00 -12.29 8.71
C MET A 60 -3.60 -13.71 8.66
N CYS A 61 -4.07 -14.17 7.49
CA CYS A 61 -4.73 -15.47 7.35
C CYS A 61 -4.16 -16.40 6.27
N GLY A 62 -3.14 -15.96 5.53
CA GLY A 62 -2.47 -16.76 4.50
C GLY A 62 -3.26 -16.97 3.21
N LYS A 63 -4.47 -16.42 3.07
CA LYS A 63 -5.23 -16.47 1.80
C LYS A 63 -4.47 -15.74 0.70
N LYS A 64 -4.53 -16.25 -0.54
CA LYS A 64 -4.06 -15.55 -1.74
C LYS A 64 -4.89 -14.27 -1.94
N VAL A 65 -4.24 -13.14 -2.24
CA VAL A 65 -4.87 -11.81 -2.40
C VAL A 65 -4.46 -11.08 -3.69
N GLU A 66 -3.47 -11.61 -4.40
CA GLU A 66 -3.10 -11.20 -5.76
C GLU A 66 -3.50 -12.36 -6.69
N ASP A 67 -4.10 -12.06 -7.84
CA ASP A 67 -4.55 -13.07 -8.81
C ASP A 67 -3.36 -13.70 -9.56
#